data_AF-A0A328SIV5-F1
#
_entry.id   AF-A0A328SIV5-F1
#
_cell.length_a   1.000
_cell.length_b   1.000
_cell.length_c   1.000
_cell.angle_alpha   90.00
_cell.angle_beta   90.00
_cell.angle_gamma   90.00
#
_symmetry.space_group_name_H-M   'P 1'
#
loop_
_entity.id
_entity.type
_entity.pdbx_description
1 polymer ?
#
loop_
_entity_poly.entity_id
_entity_poly.type
_entity_poly.pdbx_seq_one_letter_code
_entity_poly.pdbx_strand_id
1 'polypeptide(L)' 'MKDYTVKARQRQGTKSIDLTLPADISKEYSISRGDIFKIDPVFEDNTLKLEYTLIYQKNKKED' A
#
# COMPACT_ATOMS: atom_id res chain seq x y z
N MET A 1 -5.67 -1.62 -18.87
CA MET A 1 -5.13 -1.47 -17.50
C MET A 1 -6.29 -1.72 -16.55
N LYS A 2 -6.10 -2.48 -15.47
CA LYS A 2 -7.17 -2.78 -14.53
C LYS A 2 -7.21 -1.65 -13.49
N ASP A 3 -8.37 -1.04 -13.30
CA ASP A 3 -8.54 -0.02 -12.27
C ASP A 3 -8.78 -0.69 -10.93
N TYR A 4 -7.95 -0.34 -9.95
CA TYR A 4 -8.08 -0.83 -8.58
C TYR A 4 -8.68 0.25 -7.70
N THR A 5 -9.77 -0.07 -7.01
CA THR A 5 -10.36 0.81 -5.99
C THR A 5 -10.26 0.13 -4.63
N VAL A 6 -9.88 0.91 -3.61
CA VAL A 6 -9.80 0.45 -2.23
C VAL A 6 -10.64 1.37 -1.34
N LYS A 7 -11.14 0.81 -0.23
CA LYS A 7 -11.92 1.55 0.77
C LYS A 7 -11.12 1.65 2.06
N ALA A 8 -10.99 2.86 2.60
CA ALA A 8 -10.44 3.10 3.93
C ALA A 8 -11.28 2.40 5.01
N ARG A 9 -10.60 1.76 5.96
CA ARG A 9 -11.22 1.07 7.09
C ARG A 9 -10.69 1.62 8.40
N GLN A 10 -11.57 1.88 9.36
CA GLN A 10 -11.16 2.30 10.69
C GLN A 10 -10.47 1.12 11.40
N ARG A 11 -9.30 1.39 11.97
CA ARG A 11 -8.60 0.42 12.81
C ARG A 11 -8.99 0.61 14.28
N GLN A 12 -9.54 -0.42 14.91
CA GLN A 12 -10.00 -0.36 16.29
C GLN A 12 -8.87 0.02 17.26
N GLY A 13 -9.19 0.86 18.25
CA GLY A 13 -8.24 1.29 19.28
C GLY A 13 -7.18 2.29 18.81
N THR A 14 -7.27 2.81 17.58
CA THR A 14 -6.31 3.76 17.03
C THR A 14 -7.01 4.87 16.24
N LYS A 15 -6.32 5.99 16.02
CA LYS A 15 -6.76 7.03 15.08
C LYS A 15 -6.37 6.74 13.63
N SER A 16 -5.60 5.67 13.39
CA SER A 16 -5.17 5.28 12.05
C SER A 16 -6.27 4.56 11.29
N ILE A 17 -6.18 4.63 9.97
CA ILE A 17 -7.03 3.90 9.02
C ILE A 17 -6.16 2.96 8.19
N ASP A 18 -6.76 1.87 7.72
CA ASP A 18 -6.13 0.91 6.84
C ASP A 18 -6.69 1.06 5.42
N LEU A 19 -5.80 1.03 4.43
CA LEU A 19 -6.13 0.76 3.03
C LEU A 19 -5.70 -0.67 2.72
N THR A 20 -6.63 -1.51 2.28
CA THR A 20 -6.33 -2.92 1.97
C THR A 20 -5.80 -3.04 0.55
N LEU A 21 -4.58 -3.53 0.39
CA LEU A 21 -4.02 -3.84 -0.92
C LEU A 21 -4.82 -4.99 -1.56
N PRO A 22 -5.34 -4.84 -2.80
CA PRO A 22 -6.03 -5.92 -3.50
C PRO A 22 -5.18 -7.18 -3.64
N ALA A 23 -5.84 -8.34 -3.59
CA ALA A 23 -5.19 -9.65 -3.68
C ALA A 23 -4.41 -9.83 -5.00
N ASP A 24 -4.94 -9.32 -6.11
CA ASP A 24 -4.32 -9.38 -7.43
C ASP A 24 -2.96 -8.68 -7.43
N ILE A 25 -2.89 -7.45 -6.91
CA ILE A 25 -1.63 -6.69 -6.79
C ILE A 25 -0.66 -7.44 -5.87
N SER A 26 -1.15 -7.92 -4.74
CA SER A 26 -0.28 -8.61 -3.77
C SER A 26 0.35 -9.87 -4.37
N LYS A 27 -0.42 -10.61 -5.19
CA LYS A 27 0.04 -11.82 -5.88
C LYS A 27 1.01 -11.49 -7.03
N GLU A 28 0.67 -10.50 -7.84
CA GLU A 28 1.47 -10.07 -9.01
C GLU A 28 2.88 -9.64 -8.60
N TYR A 29 2.98 -8.86 -7.52
CA TYR A 29 4.26 -8.31 -7.04
C TYR A 29 4.87 -9.10 -5.88
N SER A 30 4.32 -10.28 -5.56
CA SER A 30 4.77 -11.12 -4.44
C SER A 30 4.91 -10.36 -3.12
N ILE A 31 3.97 -9.45 -2.85
CA ILE A 31 3.91 -8.65 -1.63
C ILE A 31 3.36 -9.52 -0.50
N SER A 32 4.06 -9.52 0.62
CA SER A 32 3.79 -10.40 1.74
C SER A 32 3.74 -9.66 3.07
N ARG A 33 3.26 -10.34 4.12
CA ARG A 33 3.27 -9.78 5.47
C ARG A 33 4.72 -9.56 5.92
N GLY A 34 5.02 -8.31 6.29
CA GLY A 34 6.35 -7.89 6.75
C GLY A 34 7.12 -7.07 5.72
N ASP A 35 6.64 -6.97 4.49
CA ASP A 35 7.14 -5.99 3.53
C ASP A 35 6.82 -4.57 4.02
N ILE A 36 7.76 -3.64 3.82
CA ILE A 36 7.65 -2.27 4.33
C ILE A 36 7.54 -1.33 3.14
N PHE A 37 6.49 -0.51 3.18
CA PHE A 37 6.26 0.56 2.23
C PHE A 37 6.53 1.91 2.88
N LYS A 38 7.22 2.80 2.17
CA LYS A 38 7.21 4.23 2.43
C LYS A 38 5.93 4.81 1.81
N ILE A 39 5.28 5.73 2.52
CA ILE A 39 4.14 6.48 2.02
C ILE A 39 4.52 7.95 1.88
N ASP A 40 4.24 8.53 0.71
CA ASP A 40 4.43 9.94 0.41
C ASP A 40 3.07 10.56 0.04
N PRO A 41 2.51 11.45 0.88
CA PRO A 41 1.30 12.18 0.53
C PRO A 41 1.64 13.33 -0.42
N VAL A 42 1.04 13.33 -1.61
CA VAL A 42 1.18 14.39 -2.61
C VAL A 42 -0.18 15.07 -2.77
N PHE A 43 -0.26 16.37 -2.50
CA PHE A 43 -1.50 17.14 -2.62
C PHE A 43 -1.37 18.22 -3.68
N GLU A 44 -2.03 18.02 -4.81
CA GLU A 44 -1.96 18.88 -5.99
C GLU A 44 -3.34 18.95 -6.64
N ASP A 45 -3.70 20.10 -7.23
CA ASP A 45 -4.98 20.30 -7.93
C ASP A 45 -6.21 19.84 -7.11
N ASN A 46 -6.22 20.19 -5.81
CA ASN A 46 -7.25 19.81 -4.85
C ASN A 46 -7.48 18.28 -4.76
N THR A 47 -6.47 17.50 -5.11
CA THR A 47 -6.49 16.04 -5.15
C THR A 47 -5.39 15.51 -4.23
N LEU A 48 -5.76 14.67 -3.26
CA LEU A 48 -4.81 13.93 -2.44
C LEU A 48 -4.43 12.63 -3.16
N LYS A 49 -3.15 12.47 -3.44
CA LYS A 49 -2.53 11.22 -3.89
C LYS A 49 -1.70 10.65 -2.75
N LEU A 50 -1.79 9.34 -2.56
CA LEU A 50 -0.97 8.59 -1.61
C LEU A 50 -0.08 7.66 -2.41
N GLU A 51 1.21 7.96 -2.46
CA GLU A 51 2.18 7.15 -3.20
C GLU A 51 2.85 6.17 -2.24
N TYR A 52 2.77 4.88 -2.56
CA TYR A 52 3.39 3.82 -1.77
C TYR A 52 4.58 3.24 -2.53
N THR A 53 5.76 3.30 -1.92
CA THR A 53 7.00 2.72 -2.47
C THR A 53 7.44 1.56 -1.60
N LEU A 54 7.58 0.37 -2.18
CA LEU A 54 8.15 -0.79 -1.49
C LEU A 54 9.64 -0.54 -1.23
N ILE A 55 10.02 -0.37 0.04
CA ILE A 55 11.41 -0.06 0.44
C ILE A 55 12.13 -1.24 1.09
N TYR A 56 11.39 -2.26 1.51
CA TYR A 56 11.95 -3.50 2.03
C TYR A 56 11.02 -4.67 1.69
N GLN A 57 11.57 -5.70 1.08
CA GLN A 57 10.84 -6.92 0.73
C GLN A 57 11.46 -8.11 1.46
N LYS A 58 10.71 -8.67 2.41
CA LYS A 58 11.20 -9.71 3.33
C LYS A 58 11.71 -10.96 2.60
N ASN A 59 11.08 -11.32 1.49
CA ASN A 59 11.37 -12.54 0.74
C ASN A 59 12.28 -12.32 -0.47
N LYS A 60 12.84 -11.11 -0.66
CA LYS A 60 13.78 -10.89 -1.74
C LYS A 60 15.10 -11.55 -1.35
N LYS A 61 15.39 -12.69 -1.96
CA LYS A 61 16.74 -13.25 -1.93
C LYS A 61 17.67 -12.17 -2.49
N GLU A 62 18.67 -11.78 -1.72
CA GLU A 62 19.84 -11.10 -2.26
C GLU A 62 20.53 -12.11 -3.19
N ASP A 63 20.59 -11.80 -4.47
CA ASP A 63 21.49 -12.46 -5.43
C ASP A 63 22.89 -11.86 -5.31
#